data_AF-R1FMK3-F1
#
_entry.id   AF-R1FMK3-F1
#
_cell.length_a   1.000
_cell.length_b   1.000
_cell.length_c   1.000
_cell.angle_alpha   90.00
_cell.angle_beta   90.00
_cell.angle_gamma   90.00
#
_symmetry.space_group_name_H-M   'P 1'
#
loop_
_entity.id
_entity.type
_entity.pdbx_description
1 polymer ?
#
loop_
_entity_poly.entity_id
_entity_poly.type
_entity_poly.pdbx_seq_one_letter_code
_entity_poly.pdbx_strand_id
1 'polypeptide(L)'
;MVLHDADGFLTQLTRMLERSREKGAVYVTMKRCAFAPAAPAAAAARLSRARASRCAACPKASTMVAAKDHRRFMKSYANIMKAGATA
;
A
#
# COMPACT_ATOMS: atom_id res chain seq x y z
N MET A 1 10.79 3.29 -2.43
CA MET A 1 9.62 2.88 -1.62
C MET A 1 9.39 4.01 -0.65
N VAL A 2 8.27 4.73 -0.78
CA VAL A 2 7.98 5.90 0.07
C VAL A 2 6.97 5.47 1.12
N LEU A 3 7.30 5.71 2.40
CA LEU A 3 6.36 5.51 3.49
C LEU A 3 5.44 6.72 3.53
N HIS A 4 4.17 6.51 3.19
CA HIS A 4 3.16 7.54 3.20
C HIS A 4 2.30 7.43 4.46
N ASP A 5 1.77 8.57 4.88
CA ASP A 5 0.65 8.59 5.81
C ASP A 5 -0.57 7.91 5.18
N ALA A 6 -1.55 7.51 6.00
CA ALA A 6 -2.70 6.74 5.56
C ALA A 6 -3.45 7.41 4.39
N ASP A 7 -3.70 8.72 4.48
CA ASP A 7 -4.37 9.49 3.43
C ASP A 7 -3.48 9.71 2.18
N GLY A 8 -2.17 9.85 2.39
CA GLY A 8 -1.20 9.96 1.30
C GLY A 8 -1.12 8.67 0.47
N PHE A 9 -1.22 7.51 1.12
CA PHE A 9 -1.29 6.21 0.46
C PHE A 9 -2.57 6.04 -0.36
N LEU A 10 -3.73 6.42 0.19
CA LEU A 10 -5.00 6.34 -0.53
C LEU A 10 -4.99 7.21 -1.80
N THR A 11 -4.38 8.39 -1.72
CA THR A 11 -4.22 9.28 -2.89
C THR A 11 -3.32 8.65 -3.96
N GLN A 12 -2.20 8.06 -3.57
CA GLN A 12 -1.32 7.35 -4.51
C GLN A 12 -2.00 6.11 -5.10
N LEU A 13 -2.76 5.36 -4.30
CA LEU A 13 -3.52 4.21 -4.77
C LEU A 13 -4.53 4.61 -5.85
N THR A 14 -5.29 5.69 -5.65
CA THR A 14 -6.23 6.21 -6.66
C THR A 14 -5.50 6.56 -7.95
N ARG A 15 -4.38 7.30 -7.89
CA ARG A 15 -3.58 7.65 -9.07
C ARG A 15 -3.02 6.43 -9.79
N MET A 16 -2.65 5.39 -9.04
CA MET A 16 -2.17 4.12 -9.63
C MET A 16 -3.29 3.38 -10.34
N LEU A 17 -4.50 3.33 -9.74
CA LEU A 17 -5.67 2.73 -10.35
C LEU A 17 -6.07 3.46 -11.64
N GLU A 18 -6.12 4.79 -11.61
CA GLU A 18 -6.41 5.63 -12.78
C GLU A 18 -5.45 5.35 -13.95
N ARG A 19 -4.15 5.28 -13.67
CA ARG A 19 -3.12 4.98 -14.69
C ARG A 19 -3.22 3.55 -15.22
N SER A 20 -3.63 2.60 -14.38
CA SER A 20 -3.74 1.19 -14.76
C SER A 20 -5.03 0.83 -15.50
N ARG A 21 -5.96 1.79 -15.64
CA ARG A 21 -7.28 1.55 -16.26
C ARG A 21 -7.18 1.09 -17.71
N GLU A 22 -6.23 1.65 -18.46
CA GLU A 22 -6.00 1.26 -19.87
C GLU A 22 -5.08 0.05 -20.00
N LYS A 23 -3.98 0.02 -19.22
CA LYS A 23 -2.97 -1.04 -19.27
C LYS A 23 -2.31 -1.24 -17.90
N GLY A 24 -2.23 -2.49 -17.47
CA GLY A 24 -1.46 -2.91 -16.30
C GLY A 24 -2.33 -3.49 -15.18
N ALA A 25 -1.67 -3.91 -14.11
CA ALA A 25 -2.33 -4.44 -12.92
C ALA A 25 -1.73 -3.78 -11.67
N VAL A 26 -2.58 -3.39 -10.73
CA VAL A 26 -2.16 -2.88 -9.43
C VAL A 26 -2.24 -3.99 -8.41
N TYR A 27 -1.10 -4.35 -7.83
CA TYR A 27 -1.04 -5.35 -6.76
C TYR A 27 -1.03 -4.66 -5.41
N VAL A 28 -2.01 -5.01 -4.56
CA VAL A 28 -2.08 -4.52 -3.17
C VAL A 28 -1.83 -5.69 -2.22
N THR A 29 -0.85 -5.54 -1.34
CA THR A 29 -0.52 -6.54 -0.32
C THR A 29 -0.77 -5.98 1.06
N MET A 30 -1.64 -6.63 1.84
CA MET A 30 -1.88 -6.29 3.24
C MET A 30 -1.22 -7.32 4.14
N LYS A 31 -0.33 -6.88 5.05
CA LYS A 31 0.37 -7.75 5.99
C LYS A 31 0.19 -7.24 7.41
N ARG A 32 -0.13 -8.14 8.35
CA ARG A 32 -0.09 -7.82 9.78
C ARG A 32 1.36 -7.65 10.21
N CYS A 33 1.72 -6.46 10.67
CA CYS A 33 3.00 -6.19 11.30
C CYS A 33 2.80 -6.27 12.81
N ALA A 34 3.17 -7.41 13.42
CA ALA A 34 3.36 -7.48 14.86
C ALA A 34 4.64 -6.69 15.19
N PHE A 35 4.51 -5.63 15.99
CA PHE A 35 5.67 -4.93 16.54
C PHE A 35 6.45 -5.92 17.41
N ALA A 36 7.45 -6.60 16.85
CA ALA A 36 8.63 -6.92 17.63
C ALA A 36 9.49 -5.66 17.60
N PRO A 37 9.74 -4.98 18.73
CA PRO A 37 10.64 -3.83 18.77
C PRO A 37 12.06 -4.34 18.55
N ALA A 38 12.45 -4.57 17.29
CA ALA A 38 13.81 -4.94 16.94
C ALA A 38 14.43 -3.78 16.16
N ALA A 39 15.23 -2.99 16.91
CA ALA A 39 16.31 -2.09 16.53
C ALA A 39 16.15 -1.23 15.24
N PRO A 40 16.39 0.10 15.31
CA PRO A 40 16.28 0.98 14.17
C PRO A 40 17.40 0.72 13.18
N ALA A 41 17.13 -0.05 12.12
CA ALA A 41 17.80 -0.05 10.80
C ALA A 41 17.45 -1.32 10.00
N ALA A 42 17.27 -2.46 10.67
CA ALA A 42 17.19 -3.77 9.99
C ALA A 42 15.77 -4.18 9.55
N ALA A 43 14.72 -3.64 10.18
CA ALA A 43 13.33 -3.99 9.85
C ALA A 43 12.89 -3.46 8.47
N ALA A 44 13.43 -2.31 8.04
CA ALA A 44 13.21 -1.80 6.69
C ALA A 44 13.80 -2.74 5.62
N ALA A 45 14.92 -3.41 5.92
CA ALA A 45 15.55 -4.38 5.03
C ALA A 45 14.82 -5.73 5.01
N ARG A 46 14.23 -6.20 6.12
CA ARG A 46 13.54 -7.52 6.14
C ARG A 46 12.17 -7.53 5.46
N LEU A 47 11.49 -6.39 5.36
CA LEU A 47 10.26 -6.27 4.57
C LEU A 47 10.53 -6.28 3.05
N SER A 48 11.78 -6.04 2.64
CA SER A 48 12.19 -6.01 1.21
C SER A 48 12.28 -7.39 0.55
N ARG A 49 12.26 -8.49 1.30
CA ARG A 49 12.51 -9.85 0.77
C ARG A 49 11.25 -10.66 0.48
N ALA A 50 10.06 -10.14 0.80
CA ALA A 50 8.79 -10.76 0.40
C ALA A 50 8.47 -10.34 -1.05
N ARG A 51 9.08 -11.05 -2.01
CA ARG A 51 8.78 -11.01 -3.45
C ARG A 51 8.65 -9.60 -4.03
N ALA A 52 9.78 -8.98 -4.36
CA ALA A 52 9.82 -8.06 -5.48
C ALA A 52 9.57 -8.88 -6.77
N SER A 53 8.30 -9.12 -7.12
CA SER A 53 7.97 -9.45 -8.51
C SER A 53 8.41 -8.26 -9.37
N ARG A 54 9.07 -8.59 -10.48
CA ARG A 54 9.72 -7.66 -11.39
C ARG A 54 8.68 -6.70 -12.00
N CYS A 55 8.51 -5.53 -11.38
CA CYS A 55 8.05 -4.33 -12.05
C CYS A 55 9.08 -3.25 -11.76
N ALA A 56 10.09 -3.17 -12.62
CA ALA A 56 11.27 -2.30 -12.44
C ALA A 56 10.96 -0.79 -12.57
N ALA A 57 9.72 -0.40 -12.86
CA ALA A 57 9.34 1.00 -13.07
C ALA A 57 7.98 1.40 -12.44
N CYS A 58 7.39 0.57 -11.58
CA CYS A 58 6.12 0.91 -10.94
C CYS A 58 6.36 1.63 -9.59
N PRO A 59 5.71 2.79 -9.35
CA PRO A 59 5.81 3.47 -8.07
C PRO A 59 5.30 2.55 -6.95
N LYS A 60 6.11 2.37 -5.90
CA LYS A 60 5.79 1.54 -4.73
C LYS A 60 5.45 2.45 -3.55
N ALA A 61 4.17 2.53 -3.20
CA ALA A 61 3.65 3.20 -2.02
C ALA A 61 3.40 2.19 -0.89
N SER A 62 3.75 2.55 0.34
CA SER A 62 3.48 1.74 1.53
C SER A 62 3.01 2.63 2.65
N THR A 63 2.11 2.13 3.50
CA THR A 63 1.66 2.83 4.71
C THR A 63 1.51 1.84 5.85
N MET A 64 1.56 2.35 7.08
CA MET A 64 1.33 1.57 8.30
C MET A 64 0.10 2.14 9.00
N VAL A 65 -0.91 1.30 9.19
CA VAL A 65 -2.19 1.71 9.78
C VAL A 65 -2.27 1.15 11.19
N ALA A 66 -2.43 2.03 12.17
CA ALA A 66 -2.64 1.65 13.56
C ALA A 66 -4.01 0.96 13.72
N ALA A 67 -4.13 0.08 14.73
CA ALA A 67 -5.39 -0.63 14.98
C ALA A 67 -6.57 0.31 15.27
N LYS A 68 -6.31 1.48 15.87
CA LYS A 68 -7.32 2.51 16.19
C LYS A 68 -7.97 3.07 14.91
N ASP A 69 -7.16 3.36 13.89
CA ASP A 69 -7.61 3.99 12.65
C ASP A 69 -7.95 2.99 11.54
N HIS A 70 -7.71 1.71 11.78
CA HIS A 70 -7.92 0.63 10.81
C HIS A 70 -9.34 0.63 10.22
N ARG A 71 -10.37 0.80 11.04
CA ARG A 71 -11.76 0.79 10.56
C ARG A 71 -12.06 1.97 9.63
N ARG A 72 -11.54 3.16 9.95
CA ARG A 72 -11.71 4.37 9.13
C ARG A 72 -10.96 4.21 7.81
N PHE A 73 -9.72 3.74 7.87
CA PHE A 73 -8.91 3.47 6.68
C PHE A 73 -9.58 2.45 5.75
N MET A 74 -10.06 1.32 6.29
CA MET A 74 -10.71 0.28 5.49
C MET A 74 -11.99 0.77 4.81
N LYS A 75 -12.74 1.69 5.44
CA LYS A 75 -13.93 2.32 4.83
C LYS A 75 -13.54 3.13 3.59
N SER A 76 -12.54 4.00 3.71
CA SER A 76 -12.05 4.81 2.58
C SER A 76 -11.42 3.94 1.48
N TYR A 77 -10.62 2.95 1.88
CA TYR A 77 -10.00 1.99 0.96
C TYR A 77 -11.05 1.21 0.16
N ALA A 78 -12.10 0.70 0.82
CA ALA A 78 -13.18 -0.01 0.14
C ALA A 78 -13.91 0.88 -0.87
N ASN A 79 -14.12 2.16 -0.56
CA ASN A 79 -14.75 3.09 -1.49
C ASN A 79 -13.90 3.33 -2.74
N ILE A 80 -12.58 3.49 -2.59
CA ILE A 80 -11.66 3.64 -3.72
C ILE A 80 -11.64 2.39 -4.58
N MET A 81 -11.58 1.21 -3.96
CA MET A 81 -11.58 -0.07 -4.70
C MET A 81 -12.89 -0.27 -5.47
N LYS A 82 -14.04 0.09 -4.88
CA LYS A 82 -15.32 0.06 -5.59
C LYS A 82 -15.33 1.03 -6.77
N ALA A 83 -14.94 2.29 -6.55
CA ALA A 83 -14.92 3.30 -7.59
C ALA A 83 -13.97 2.94 -8.74
N GLY A 84 -12.81 2.36 -8.43
CA GLY A 84 -11.83 1.92 -9.43
C GLY A 84 -12.22 0.63 -10.16
N ALA A 85 -13.08 -0.22 -9.57
CA ALA A 85 -13.54 -1.46 -10.19
C ALA A 85 -14.76 -1.28 -11.11
N THR A 86 -15.56 -0.23 -10.91
CA THR A 86 -16.79 0.05 -11.68
C THR A 86 -16.55 0.91 -12.93
N ALA A 87 -15.30 1.18 -13.31
CA ALA A 87 -14.93 2.18 -14.30
C ALA A 87 -14.32 1.55 -15.56
#